data_AF-E9RJF9-F1
#
_entry.id   AF-E9RJF9-F1
#
_cell.length_a   1.000
_cell.length_b   1.000
_cell.length_c   1.000
_cell.angle_alpha   90.00
_cell.angle_beta   90.00
_cell.angle_gamma   90.00
#
_symmetry.space_group_name_H-M   'P 1'
#
loop_
_entity.id
_entity.type
_entity.pdbx_description
1 polymer ?
#
loop_
_entity_poly.entity_id
_entity_poly.type
_entity_poly.pdbx_seq_one_letter_code
_entity_poly.pdbx_strand_id
1 'polypeptide(L)' 'MTTTMQTTTKYFADTKVAAEAIVDQQKAEHGEYLKSHTITKKTKKEVEYYIVLVTVEYYKDKDLVVTEQ' A
#
# COMPACT_ATOMS: atom_id res chain seq x y z
N MET A 1 -13.04 23.45 -1.25
CA MET A 1 -13.09 22.31 -0.30
C MET A 1 -12.28 21.21 -0.94
N THR A 2 -11.09 20.95 -0.43
CA THR A 2 -10.21 19.91 -0.97
C THR A 2 -10.63 18.58 -0.36
N THR A 3 -11.14 17.65 -1.17
CA THR A 3 -11.54 16.32 -0.71
C THR A 3 -10.32 15.41 -0.79
N THR A 4 -9.77 15.01 0.36
CA THR A 4 -8.76 13.95 0.42
C THR A 4 -9.44 12.60 0.25
N MET A 5 -8.93 11.77 -0.65
CA MET A 5 -9.36 10.37 -0.81
C MET A 5 -8.25 9.46 -0.29
N GLN A 6 -8.63 8.57 0.63
CA GLN A 6 -7.73 7.58 1.20
C GLN A 6 -8.08 6.20 0.64
N THR A 7 -7.11 5.56 0.00
CA THR A 7 -7.21 4.19 -0.51
C THR A 7 -6.32 3.30 0.32
N THR A 8 -6.91 2.26 0.94
CA THR A 8 -6.14 1.24 1.66
C THR A 8 -6.16 -0.06 0.87
N THR A 9 -4.98 -0.48 0.40
CA THR A 9 -4.78 -1.72 -0.34
C THR A 9 -4.18 -2.78 0.58
N LYS A 10 -4.65 -4.03 0.45
CA LYS A 10 -4.18 -5.19 1.21
C LYS A 10 -3.44 -6.14 0.28
N TYR A 11 -2.21 -6.48 0.63
CA TYR A 11 -1.39 -7.48 -0.03
C TYR A 11 -1.07 -8.63 0.92
N PHE A 12 -0.80 -9.78 0.34
CA PHE A 12 -0.41 -11.00 1.06
C PHE A 12 0.93 -11.47 0.53
N ALA A 13 1.81 -11.92 1.42
CA ALA A 13 3.13 -12.40 1.07
C ALA A 13 3.51 -13.58 1.98
N ASP A 14 4.20 -14.58 1.45
CA ASP A 14 4.58 -15.76 2.23
C ASP A 14 5.87 -15.53 3.03
N THR A 15 6.69 -14.55 2.62
CA THR A 15 7.97 -14.22 3.27
C THR A 15 8.04 -12.75 3.68
N LYS A 16 8.85 -12.47 4.71
CA LYS A 16 9.13 -11.09 5.17
C LYS A 16 9.74 -10.26 4.04
N VAL A 17 10.68 -10.84 3.28
CA VAL A 17 11.36 -10.16 2.17
C VAL A 17 10.36 -9.76 1.08
N ALA A 18 9.43 -10.64 0.72
CA ALA A 18 8.38 -10.31 -0.24
C ALA A 18 7.43 -9.23 0.30
N ALA A 19 7.07 -9.28 1.58
CA ALA A 19 6.26 -8.24 2.22
C ALA A 19 6.95 -6.86 2.19
N GLU A 20 8.26 -6.82 2.49
CA GLU A 20 9.07 -5.60 2.41
C GLU A 20 9.22 -5.10 0.98
N ALA A 21 9.43 -5.99 0.01
CA ALA A 21 9.52 -5.63 -1.41
C ALA A 21 8.22 -5.01 -1.93
N ILE A 22 7.05 -5.49 -1.47
CA ILE A 22 5.75 -4.88 -1.80
C ILE A 22 5.67 -3.46 -1.24
N VAL A 23 6.09 -3.24 0.00
CA VAL A 23 6.12 -1.89 0.58
C VAL A 23 7.07 -0.99 -0.20
N ASP A 24 8.24 -1.49 -0.58
CA ASP A 24 9.24 -0.72 -1.32
C ASP A 24 8.74 -0.35 -2.72
N GLN A 25 8.10 -1.29 -3.42
CA GLN A 25 7.44 -1.04 -4.70
C GLN A 25 6.32 0.00 -4.57
N GLN A 26 5.49 -0.10 -3.53
CA GLN A 26 4.42 0.86 -3.29
C GLN A 26 4.94 2.24 -2.85
N LYS A 27 6.08 2.29 -2.16
CA LYS A 27 6.80 3.55 -1.89
C LYS A 27 7.39 4.14 -3.16
N ALA A 28 7.92 3.33 -4.07
CA ALA A 28 8.44 3.81 -5.34
C ALA A 28 7.31 4.33 -6.26
N GLU A 29 6.17 3.64 -6.26
CA GLU A 29 5.01 3.98 -7.10
C GLU A 29 4.23 5.19 -6.58
N HIS A 30 4.01 5.26 -5.26
CA HIS A 30 3.16 6.29 -4.65
C HIS A 30 3.95 7.38 -3.91
N GLY A 31 5.24 7.17 -3.61
CA GLY A 31 6.13 8.18 -3.04
C GLY A 31 5.51 8.99 -1.90
N GLU A 32 5.34 10.29 -2.14
CA GLU A 32 4.80 11.28 -1.21
C GLU A 32 3.31 11.07 -0.85
N TYR A 33 2.57 10.29 -1.65
CA TYR A 33 1.17 9.97 -1.38
C TYR A 33 1.00 8.78 -0.43
N LEU A 34 2.06 8.01 -0.19
CA LEU A 34 2.02 6.89 0.76
C LEU A 34 2.00 7.43 2.19
N LYS A 35 0.81 7.42 2.80
CA LYS A 35 0.59 7.94 4.15
C LYS A 35 1.00 6.97 5.23
N SER A 36 0.77 5.68 5.02
CA SER A 36 1.10 4.65 6.01
C SER A 36 1.25 3.27 5.37
N HIS A 37 2.12 2.45 5.94
CA HIS A 37 2.20 1.03 5.62
C HIS A 37 2.32 0.22 6.91
N THR A 38 1.69 -0.95 6.94
CA THR A 38 1.73 -1.87 8.08
C THR A 38 1.98 -3.28 7.58
N ILE A 39 3.00 -3.94 8.10
CA ILE A 39 3.26 -5.35 7.84
C ILE A 39 2.87 -6.15 9.09
N THR A 40 1.92 -7.08 8.94
CA THR A 40 1.45 -7.95 10.02
C THR A 40 1.75 -9.40 9.67
N LYS A 41 2.51 -10.10 10.51
CA LYS A 41 2.67 -11.55 10.40
C LYS A 41 1.44 -12.26 10.95
N LYS A 42 0.88 -13.22 10.21
CA LYS A 42 -0.19 -14.11 10.66
C LYS A 42 0.18 -15.56 10.37
N THR A 43 -0.27 -16.45 11.23
CA THR A 43 -0.11 -17.89 11.04
C THR A 43 -1.50 -18.51 11.09
N LYS A 44 -1.86 -19.28 10.07
CA LYS A 44 -3.16 -19.97 10.00
C LYS A 44 -2.95 -21.39 9.53
N LYS A 45 -3.37 -22.37 10.34
CA LYS A 45 -3.28 -23.82 10.02
C LYS A 45 -1.89 -24.20 9.47
N GLU A 46 -0.85 -23.93 10.25
CA GLU A 46 0.56 -24.25 9.94
C GLU A 46 1.20 -23.48 8.78
N VAL A 47 0.46 -22.59 8.11
CA VAL A 47 1.01 -21.68 7.09
C VAL A 47 1.27 -20.31 7.70
N GLU A 48 2.53 -19.86 7.65
CA GLU A 48 2.94 -18.52 8.01
C GLU A 48 2.83 -17.61 6.79
N TYR A 49 2.17 -16.46 6.94
CA TYR A 49 2.02 -15.46 5.90
C TYR A 49 2.04 -14.05 6.49
N TYR A 50 2.34 -13.09 5.66
CA TYR A 50 2.44 -11.68 5.97
C TYR A 50 1.34 -10.93 5.25
N ILE A 51 0.69 -10.02 5.96
CA ILE A 51 -0.32 -9.11 5.42
C ILE A 51 0.31 -7.73 5.39
N VAL A 52 0.39 -7.14 4.21
CA VAL A 52 0.85 -5.78 4.01
C VAL A 52 -0.36 -4.90 3.74
N LEU A 53 -0.59 -3.92 4.60
CA LEU A 53 -1.57 -2.87 4.41
C LEU A 53 -0.84 -1.63 3.96
N VAL A 54 -1.20 -1.09 2.80
CA VAL A 54 -0.68 0.19 2.31
C VAL A 54 -1.82 1.16 2.20
N THR A 55 -1.69 2.31 2.85
CA THR A 55 -2.67 3.39 2.81
C THR A 55 -2.06 4.56 2.07
N VAL A 56 -2.72 4.94 0.99
CA VAL A 56 -2.32 6.02 0.10
C VAL A 56 -3.38 7.11 0.16
N GLU A 57 -2.96 8.36 0.33
CA GLU A 57 -3.84 9.51 0.41
C GLU A 57 -3.54 10.46 -0.73
N TYR A 58 -4.55 10.77 -1.53
CA TYR A 58 -4.45 11.69 -2.65
C TYR A 58 -5.41 12.85 -2.48
N TYR A 59 -4.96 14.05 -2.84
CA TYR A 59 -5.82 15.23 -2.93
C TYR A 59 -6.62 15.15 -4.22
N LYS A 60 -7.94 15.05 -4.12
CA LYS A 60 -8.84 15.22 -5.26
C LYS A 60 -9.08 16.72 -5.45
N ASP A 61 -8.05 17.44 -5.86
CA ASP A 61 -8.24 18.77 -6.43
C ASP A 61 -8.22 18.64 -7.96
N LYS A 62 -9.05 19.44 -8.61
CA LYS A 62 -9.42 19.31 -10.02
C LYS A 62 -8.19 19.47 -10.92
N ASP A 63 -7.57 18.37 -11.32
CA ASP A 63 -6.81 18.18 -12.56
C ASP A 63 -5.95 16.92 -12.41
N LEU A 64 -5.84 16.13 -13.47
CA LEU A 64 -4.80 15.12 -13.63
C LEU A 64 -4.85 13.94 -12.63
N VAL A 65 -5.79 13.01 -12.85
CA VAL A 65 -5.45 11.59 -12.69
C VAL A 65 -4.47 11.26 -13.82
N VAL A 66 -3.18 11.56 -13.64
CA VAL A 66 -2.13 11.02 -14.52
C VAL A 66 -1.91 9.57 -14.11
N THR A 67 -2.70 8.72 -14.71
CA THR A 67 -2.27 7.38 -15.09
C THR A 67 -2.68 7.19 -16.54
N GLU A 68 -2.02 7.92 -17.45
CA GLU A 68 -1.98 7.51 -18.86
C GLU A 68 -0.61 6.87 -19.09
N GLN A 69 -0.69 5.58 -19.46
CA GLN A 69 0.40 4.76 -19.99
C GLN A 69 0.82 5.23 -21.38
#